data_AF-A0A9W8IR09-F1
#
_entry.id   AF-A0A9W8IR09-F1
#
_cell.length_a   1.000
_cell.length_b   1.000
_cell.length_c   1.000
_cell.angle_alpha   90.00
_cell.angle_beta   90.00
_cell.angle_gamma   90.00
#
_symmetry.space_group_name_H-M   'P 1'
#
loop_
_entity.id
_entity.type
_entity.pdbx_description
1 polymer ?
#
loop_
_entity_poly.entity_id
_entity_poly.type
_entity_poly.pdbx_seq_one_letter_code
_entity_poly.pdbx_strand_id
1 'polypeptide(L)'
;MVPAVSEIYVTHYNMTDDLLQCQSVYIIDLVQQLFGIVEKHTTITDGLVPMLIYMDLEAIRDLVHFDYDYYPDGVMQLIRRSVRTLQFINIDVASADAIDLVRDSDSGRYLEYPCLHTLKTRSFNDRVPPQAVLSKDFVPFPRLLRLSVRLQYPFADDVFFRGNAGTLEYLELSLYLETASLLRTHRVFTPTSHPNLKCVKIRSPPSYMPSAFAIVTEGM
;
A
#
# COMPACT_ATOMS: atom_id res chain seq x y z
N MET A 1 -24.82 -18.83 21.86
CA MET A 1 -24.17 -17.52 21.69
C MET A 1 -22.83 -17.80 21.04
N VAL A 2 -22.71 -17.54 19.74
CA VAL A 2 -21.48 -17.82 18.96
C VAL A 2 -20.48 -16.70 19.26
N PRO A 3 -19.20 -16.99 19.55
CA PRO A 3 -18.22 -15.94 19.81
C PRO A 3 -18.05 -15.07 18.56
N ALA A 4 -18.05 -13.74 18.74
CA ALA A 4 -17.72 -12.79 17.70
C ALA A 4 -16.24 -12.98 17.32
N VAL A 5 -15.98 -13.67 16.22
CA VAL A 5 -14.64 -13.76 15.66
C VAL A 5 -14.31 -12.40 15.06
N SER A 6 -13.39 -11.66 15.69
CA SER A 6 -13.02 -10.31 15.26
C SER A 6 -11.99 -10.30 14.15
N GLU A 7 -11.21 -11.38 13.98
CA GLU A 7 -10.09 -11.44 13.04
C GLU A 7 -9.91 -12.89 12.54
N ILE A 8 -9.72 -13.05 11.23
CA ILE A 8 -9.33 -14.33 10.62
C ILE A 8 -8.01 -14.07 9.87
N TYR A 9 -6.98 -14.83 10.22
CA TYR A 9 -5.69 -14.84 9.55
C TYR A 9 -5.57 -16.13 8.74
N VAL A 10 -5.36 -16.02 7.42
CA VAL A 10 -5.12 -17.19 6.55
C VAL A 10 -3.80 -17.03 5.84
N THR A 11 -2.72 -17.53 6.45
CA THR A 11 -1.38 -17.54 5.85
C THR A 11 -1.15 -18.85 5.10
N HIS A 12 -0.89 -18.79 3.79
CA HIS A 12 -0.32 -19.90 3.04
C HIS A 12 1.17 -19.65 2.81
N TYR A 13 1.97 -20.70 2.98
CA TYR A 13 3.38 -20.73 2.59
C TYR A 13 3.51 -21.64 1.38
N ASN A 14 4.14 -21.13 0.31
CA ASN A 14 4.72 -21.86 -0.82
C ASN A 14 4.11 -23.25 -1.08
N MET A 15 3.03 -23.29 -1.86
CA MET A 15 2.60 -24.51 -2.52
C MET A 15 2.46 -24.28 -4.02
N THR A 16 2.97 -25.23 -4.79
CA THR A 16 2.91 -25.28 -6.25
C THR A 16 1.47 -25.28 -6.77
N ASP A 17 1.26 -24.65 -7.93
CA ASP A 17 -0.02 -24.26 -8.54
C ASP A 17 -1.16 -25.30 -8.50
N ASP A 18 -0.86 -26.59 -8.63
CA ASP A 18 -1.90 -27.64 -8.74
C ASP A 18 -2.61 -27.97 -7.41
N LEU A 19 -2.03 -27.63 -6.25
CA LEU A 19 -2.65 -27.86 -4.93
C LEU A 19 -3.56 -26.69 -4.47
N LEU A 20 -3.44 -25.53 -5.12
CA LEU A 20 -4.17 -24.31 -4.76
C LEU A 20 -5.67 -24.37 -5.10
N GLN A 21 -6.08 -25.10 -6.15
CA GLN A 21 -7.48 -25.12 -6.58
C GLN A 21 -8.39 -26.07 -5.79
N CYS A 22 -7.87 -27.22 -5.31
CA CYS A 22 -8.70 -28.23 -4.63
C CYS A 22 -8.92 -27.95 -3.14
N GLN A 23 -7.98 -27.29 -2.44
CA GLN A 23 -8.10 -27.01 -0.99
C GLN A 23 -8.82 -25.69 -0.68
N SER A 24 -8.85 -24.77 -1.63
CA SER A 24 -9.37 -23.43 -1.45
C SER A 24 -10.90 -23.38 -1.41
N VAL A 25 -11.58 -24.24 -2.17
CA VAL A 25 -13.06 -24.40 -2.12
C VAL A 25 -13.51 -24.92 -0.75
N TYR A 26 -12.73 -25.83 -0.16
CA TYR A 26 -13.05 -26.44 1.13
C TYR A 26 -12.95 -25.45 2.30
N ILE A 27 -11.96 -24.55 2.28
CA ILE A 27 -11.78 -23.53 3.35
C ILE A 27 -12.89 -22.48 3.29
N ILE A 28 -13.37 -22.11 2.08
CA ILE A 28 -14.47 -21.16 1.90
C ILE A 28 -15.78 -21.70 2.44
N ASP A 29 -16.14 -22.93 2.07
CA ASP A 29 -17.35 -23.58 2.58
C ASP A 29 -17.29 -23.71 4.11
N LEU A 30 -16.11 -23.99 4.67
CA LEU A 30 -15.91 -24.08 6.12
C LEU A 30 -16.12 -22.73 6.81
N VAL A 31 -15.56 -21.63 6.29
CA VAL A 31 -15.67 -20.29 6.90
C VAL A 31 -17.09 -19.75 6.77
N GLN A 32 -17.77 -20.00 5.65
CA GLN A 32 -19.17 -19.60 5.47
C GLN A 32 -20.12 -20.40 6.36
N GLN A 33 -19.91 -21.72 6.50
CA GLN A 33 -20.72 -22.59 7.36
C GLN A 33 -20.47 -22.34 8.85
N LEU A 34 -19.24 -22.03 9.27
CA LEU A 34 -18.90 -21.88 10.69
C LEU A 34 -19.34 -20.54 11.29
N PHE A 35 -19.42 -19.46 10.49
CA PHE A 35 -19.46 -18.11 11.07
C PHE A 35 -20.62 -17.21 10.63
N GLY A 36 -21.43 -17.57 9.61
CA GLY A 36 -22.65 -16.82 9.25
C GLY A 36 -22.47 -15.29 9.17
N ILE A 37 -21.38 -14.82 8.54
CA ILE A 37 -20.80 -13.48 8.78
C ILE A 37 -21.54 -12.36 8.03
N VAL A 38 -21.86 -11.27 8.74
CA VAL A 38 -22.53 -10.04 8.25
C VAL A 38 -21.61 -8.78 8.27
N GLU A 39 -20.47 -8.77 8.96
CA GLU A 39 -19.44 -7.70 8.82
C GLU A 39 -18.02 -8.31 8.94
N LYS A 40 -17.10 -7.94 8.04
CA LYS A 40 -15.82 -8.62 7.83
C LYS A 40 -14.60 -7.71 8.10
N HIS A 41 -13.79 -8.08 9.10
CA HIS A 41 -12.36 -7.81 9.09
C HIS A 41 -11.68 -8.98 8.36
N THR A 42 -11.25 -8.77 7.12
CA THR A 42 -10.60 -9.81 6.33
C THR A 42 -9.18 -9.37 6.03
N THR A 43 -8.21 -9.89 6.77
CA THR A 43 -6.79 -9.76 6.40
C THR A 43 -6.48 -10.82 5.36
N ILE A 44 -6.22 -10.39 4.14
CA ILE A 44 -5.81 -11.27 3.06
C ILE A 44 -4.31 -11.45 3.16
N THR A 45 -3.80 -12.66 3.04
CA THR A 45 -2.37 -12.93 2.81
C THR A 45 -2.27 -13.96 1.69
N ASP A 46 -1.16 -13.91 0.96
CA ASP A 46 -0.71 -14.73 -0.17
C ASP A 46 -1.54 -15.98 -0.59
N GLY A 47 -1.74 -16.17 -1.91
CA GLY A 47 -2.39 -17.34 -2.53
C GLY A 47 -3.93 -17.30 -2.67
N LEU A 48 -4.64 -16.41 -1.96
CA LEU A 48 -6.11 -16.35 -1.99
C LEU A 48 -6.69 -15.23 -2.87
N VAL A 49 -5.85 -14.40 -3.47
CA VAL A 49 -6.26 -13.21 -4.22
C VAL A 49 -7.25 -13.53 -5.35
N PRO A 50 -7.00 -14.53 -6.23
CA PRO A 50 -7.93 -14.82 -7.32
C PRO A 50 -9.34 -15.11 -6.82
N MET A 51 -9.44 -15.78 -5.66
CA MET A 51 -10.69 -16.24 -5.06
C MET A 51 -11.52 -15.11 -4.44
N LEU A 52 -10.86 -14.07 -3.93
CA LEU A 52 -11.52 -12.91 -3.32
C LEU A 52 -12.10 -11.93 -4.34
N ILE A 53 -11.59 -11.92 -5.58
CA ILE A 53 -12.17 -11.14 -6.69
C ILE A 53 -13.59 -11.64 -7.03
N TYR A 54 -13.81 -12.96 -6.87
CA TYR A 54 -15.09 -13.62 -7.12
C TYR A 54 -16.05 -13.58 -5.93
N MET A 55 -15.56 -13.26 -4.71
CA MET A 55 -16.41 -13.02 -3.56
C MET A 55 -16.86 -11.56 -3.57
N ASP A 56 -18.17 -11.32 -3.52
CA ASP A 56 -18.76 -9.98 -3.40
C ASP A 56 -18.56 -9.42 -1.98
N LEU A 57 -17.29 -9.17 -1.63
CA LEU A 57 -16.92 -8.55 -0.37
C LEU A 57 -17.11 -7.04 -0.52
N GLU A 58 -18.26 -6.54 -0.07
CA GLU A 58 -18.61 -5.12 -0.19
C GLU A 58 -17.69 -4.19 0.63
N ALA A 59 -16.95 -4.71 1.63
CA ALA A 59 -16.17 -3.88 2.53
C ALA A 59 -14.97 -4.62 3.15
N ILE A 60 -13.77 -4.36 2.64
CA ILE A 60 -12.52 -4.78 3.29
C ILE A 60 -11.92 -3.58 4.05
N ARG A 61 -11.48 -3.83 5.29
CA ARG A 61 -10.79 -2.84 6.14
C ARG A 61 -9.27 -2.95 6.06
N ASP A 62 -8.74 -4.17 6.05
CA ASP A 62 -7.30 -4.41 6.15
C ASP A 62 -6.84 -5.26 4.97
N LEU A 63 -5.95 -4.73 4.12
CA LEU A 63 -5.37 -5.47 3.02
C LEU A 63 -3.87 -5.64 3.21
N VAL A 64 -3.43 -6.90 3.19
CA VAL A 64 -2.03 -7.27 3.13
C VAL A 64 -1.82 -8.07 1.85
N HIS A 65 -0.79 -7.75 1.08
CA HIS A 65 -0.44 -8.52 -0.10
C HIS A 65 1.07 -8.53 -0.26
N PHE A 66 1.62 -9.73 -0.31
CA PHE A 66 3.03 -9.99 -0.55
C PHE A 66 3.07 -10.99 -1.69
N ASP A 67 3.48 -10.54 -2.87
CA ASP A 67 3.71 -11.41 -4.02
C ASP A 67 4.92 -10.83 -4.76
N TYR A 68 5.84 -11.71 -5.12
CA TYR A 68 7.13 -11.36 -5.70
C TYR A 68 7.09 -11.33 -7.23
N ASP A 69 6.12 -12.01 -7.86
CA ASP A 69 6.22 -12.36 -9.28
C ASP A 69 4.98 -12.04 -10.13
N TYR A 70 3.85 -11.63 -9.54
CA TYR A 70 2.66 -11.32 -10.31
C TYR A 70 1.82 -10.21 -9.68
N TYR A 71 1.31 -9.31 -10.53
CA TYR A 71 0.16 -8.47 -10.20
C TYR A 71 -1.07 -9.18 -10.70
N PRO A 72 -1.85 -9.88 -9.87
CA PRO A 72 -3.21 -10.16 -10.26
C PRO A 72 -3.89 -8.78 -10.24
N ASP A 73 -4.30 -8.27 -11.41
CA ASP A 73 -5.22 -7.12 -11.55
C ASP A 73 -6.35 -7.14 -10.50
N GLY A 74 -6.70 -8.35 -10.06
CA GLY A 74 -7.51 -8.64 -8.89
C GLY A 74 -7.23 -7.88 -7.60
N VAL A 75 -5.97 -7.74 -7.15
CA VAL A 75 -5.66 -7.00 -5.91
C VAL A 75 -6.06 -5.54 -6.07
N MET A 76 -5.70 -4.94 -7.21
CA MET A 76 -6.04 -3.54 -7.49
C MET A 76 -7.55 -3.36 -7.64
N GLN A 77 -8.25 -4.28 -8.30
CA GLN A 77 -9.71 -4.28 -8.35
C GLN A 77 -10.33 -4.36 -6.95
N LEU A 78 -9.79 -5.19 -6.07
CA LEU A 78 -10.27 -5.32 -4.70
C LEU A 78 -10.04 -4.06 -3.87
N ILE A 79 -8.86 -3.44 -4.01
CA ILE A 79 -8.54 -2.13 -3.43
C ILE A 79 -9.55 -1.09 -3.90
N ARG A 80 -9.79 -1.01 -5.22
CA ARG A 80 -10.71 -0.05 -5.85
C ARG A 80 -12.15 -0.21 -5.34
N ARG A 81 -12.62 -1.44 -5.16
CA ARG A 81 -13.96 -1.72 -4.58
C ARG A 81 -14.04 -1.32 -3.11
N SER A 82 -12.93 -1.42 -2.38
CA SER A 82 -12.86 -1.21 -0.93
C SER A 82 -12.36 0.19 -0.51
N VAL A 83 -12.17 1.14 -1.43
CA VAL A 83 -11.58 2.46 -1.15
C VAL A 83 -12.23 3.21 0.03
N ARG A 84 -13.55 3.06 0.19
CA ARG A 84 -14.31 3.74 1.25
C ARG A 84 -14.15 3.12 2.63
N THR A 85 -13.69 1.88 2.72
CA THR A 85 -13.65 1.11 3.97
C THR A 85 -12.24 0.74 4.40
N LEU A 86 -11.27 0.78 3.48
CA LEU A 86 -9.88 0.46 3.76
C LEU A 86 -9.27 1.42 4.79
N GLN A 87 -8.71 0.83 5.83
CA GLN A 87 -7.99 1.48 6.92
C GLN A 87 -6.50 1.16 6.89
N PHE A 88 -6.14 0.01 6.34
CA PHE A 88 -4.77 -0.47 6.26
C PHE A 88 -4.50 -1.08 4.88
N ILE A 89 -3.44 -0.63 4.22
CA ILE A 89 -2.89 -1.23 3.00
C ILE A 89 -1.41 -1.52 3.25
N ASN A 90 -1.00 -2.76 3.00
CA ASN A 90 0.40 -3.15 2.92
C ASN A 90 0.60 -4.06 1.72
N ILE A 91 1.14 -3.49 0.65
CA ILE A 91 1.23 -4.15 -0.65
C ILE A 91 2.65 -4.08 -1.20
N ASP A 92 3.07 -5.17 -1.84
CA ASP A 92 4.22 -5.16 -2.72
C ASP A 92 3.74 -4.78 -4.14
N VAL A 93 4.12 -3.59 -4.59
CA VAL A 93 3.69 -2.98 -5.85
C VAL A 93 4.89 -2.42 -6.62
N ALA A 94 4.95 -2.66 -7.92
CA ALA A 94 6.00 -2.15 -8.78
C ALA A 94 5.85 -0.64 -8.83
N SER A 95 6.98 0.06 -8.94
CA SER A 95 6.95 1.53 -8.88
C SER A 95 6.07 2.14 -9.98
N ALA A 96 5.94 1.51 -11.15
CA ALA A 96 5.02 1.96 -12.21
C ALA A 96 3.54 1.82 -11.79
N ASP A 97 3.18 0.69 -11.19
CA ASP A 97 1.79 0.33 -10.90
C ASP A 97 1.28 0.97 -9.60
N ALA A 98 2.17 1.57 -8.80
CA ALA A 98 1.76 2.34 -7.63
C ALA A 98 0.86 3.54 -7.98
N ILE A 99 0.83 3.98 -9.24
CA ILE A 99 -0.13 4.98 -9.74
C ILE A 99 -1.57 4.45 -9.63
N ASP A 100 -1.78 3.15 -9.79
CA ASP A 100 -3.11 2.54 -9.76
C ASP A 100 -3.73 2.52 -8.37
N LEU A 101 -2.93 2.78 -7.33
CA LEU A 101 -3.44 3.02 -5.98
C LEU A 101 -4.25 4.31 -5.92
N VAL A 102 -3.96 5.32 -6.75
CA VAL A 102 -4.59 6.65 -6.66
C VAL A 102 -5.40 7.01 -7.90
N ARG A 103 -5.32 6.19 -8.95
CA ARG A 103 -6.07 6.36 -10.18
C ARG A 103 -6.58 5.01 -10.67
N ASP A 104 -7.85 4.94 -10.98
CA ASP A 104 -8.43 3.78 -11.65
C ASP A 104 -7.94 3.75 -13.10
N SER A 105 -7.22 2.69 -13.47
CA SER A 105 -6.67 2.48 -14.82
C SER A 105 -7.76 2.49 -15.89
N ASP A 106 -8.94 1.97 -15.58
CA ASP A 106 -10.01 1.74 -16.56
C ASP A 106 -10.85 3.00 -16.78
N SER A 107 -11.27 3.63 -15.67
CA SER A 107 -12.11 4.84 -15.73
C SER A 107 -11.31 6.14 -15.76
N GLY A 108 -10.02 6.09 -15.46
CA GLY A 108 -9.14 7.26 -15.31
C GLY A 108 -9.45 8.11 -14.06
N ARG A 109 -10.43 7.72 -13.24
CA ARG A 109 -10.90 8.47 -12.06
C ARG A 109 -9.88 8.40 -10.93
N TYR A 110 -9.80 9.45 -10.14
CA TYR A 110 -8.96 9.46 -8.94
C TYR A 110 -9.64 8.75 -7.77
N LEU A 111 -8.83 8.05 -6.96
CA LEU A 111 -9.29 7.20 -5.86
C LEU A 111 -8.93 7.83 -4.52
N GLU A 112 -9.94 8.30 -3.79
CA GLU A 112 -9.78 8.82 -2.43
C GLU A 112 -10.08 7.74 -1.38
N TYR A 113 -9.23 7.67 -0.36
CA TYR A 113 -9.31 6.71 0.74
C TYR A 113 -9.64 7.43 2.05
N PRO A 114 -10.92 7.72 2.32
CA PRO A 114 -11.33 8.55 3.46
C PRO A 114 -11.04 7.91 4.83
N CYS A 115 -10.85 6.59 4.88
CA CYS A 115 -10.63 5.85 6.12
C CYS A 115 -9.21 5.29 6.27
N LEU A 116 -8.32 5.51 5.30
CA LEU A 116 -7.00 4.88 5.30
C LEU A 116 -6.07 5.57 6.29
N HIS A 117 -5.65 4.82 7.31
CA HIS A 117 -4.74 5.27 8.35
C HIS A 117 -3.30 4.82 8.10
N THR A 118 -3.12 3.66 7.46
CA THR A 118 -1.78 3.10 7.20
C THR A 118 -1.64 2.69 5.75
N LEU A 119 -0.62 3.23 5.08
CA LEU A 119 -0.20 2.83 3.75
C LEU A 119 1.25 2.36 3.79
N LYS A 120 1.48 1.12 3.39
CA LYS A 120 2.81 0.55 3.20
C LYS A 120 2.91 0.03 1.78
N THR A 121 3.88 0.54 1.04
CA THR A 121 4.21 0.06 -0.30
C THR A 121 5.66 -0.38 -0.33
N ARG A 122 5.95 -1.45 -1.04
CA ARG A 122 7.32 -1.92 -1.30
C ARG A 122 7.41 -2.34 -2.76
N SER A 123 8.58 -2.21 -3.35
CA SER A 123 8.83 -2.70 -4.70
C SER A 123 10.10 -3.53 -4.67
N PHE A 124 10.12 -4.57 -5.50
CA PHE A 124 11.33 -5.34 -5.80
C PHE A 124 11.95 -4.93 -7.14
N ASN A 125 11.18 -4.20 -7.98
CA ASN A 125 11.64 -3.65 -9.25
C ASN A 125 11.88 -2.14 -9.12
N ASP A 126 13.14 -1.78 -9.25
CA ASP A 126 13.65 -0.43 -9.02
C ASP A 126 14.04 0.21 -10.34
N ARG A 127 13.63 1.47 -10.54
CA ARG A 127 13.95 2.38 -11.66
C ARG A 127 12.85 2.57 -12.69
N VAL A 128 11.69 3.02 -12.22
CA VAL A 128 10.73 3.70 -13.10
C VAL A 128 10.80 5.19 -12.77
N PRO A 129 11.10 6.07 -13.74
CA PRO A 129 11.07 7.50 -13.50
C PRO A 129 9.66 7.92 -13.06
N PRO A 130 9.49 8.92 -12.19
CA PRO A 130 8.17 9.34 -11.76
C PRO A 130 7.34 9.83 -12.95
N GLN A 131 6.17 9.22 -13.21
CA GLN A 131 5.44 9.44 -14.46
C GLN A 131 4.16 10.27 -14.29
N ALA A 132 3.54 10.24 -13.11
CA ALA A 132 2.21 10.81 -12.92
C ALA A 132 2.25 12.18 -12.23
N VAL A 133 1.60 13.16 -12.86
CA VAL A 133 1.15 14.41 -12.25
C VAL A 133 -0.36 14.30 -12.06
N LEU A 134 -0.82 14.36 -10.80
CA LEU A 134 -2.25 14.39 -10.47
C LEU A 134 -2.70 15.84 -10.21
N SER A 135 -4.00 16.10 -10.34
CA SER A 135 -4.60 17.39 -9.96
C SER A 135 -4.11 17.83 -8.59
N LYS A 136 -3.71 19.10 -8.45
CA LYS A 136 -3.13 19.63 -7.20
C LYS A 136 -4.11 19.61 -6.02
N ASP A 137 -5.40 19.74 -6.32
CA ASP A 137 -6.45 19.76 -5.30
C ASP A 137 -6.87 18.36 -4.85
N PHE A 138 -6.35 17.32 -5.51
CA PHE A 138 -6.69 15.94 -5.18
C PHE A 138 -5.87 15.44 -3.97
N VAL A 139 -6.58 14.95 -2.96
CA VAL A 139 -6.04 14.46 -1.69
C VAL A 139 -6.40 12.97 -1.55
N PRO A 140 -5.50 12.04 -1.91
CA PRO A 140 -5.84 10.61 -1.91
C PRO A 140 -6.00 10.02 -0.51
N PHE A 141 -5.24 10.51 0.48
CA PHE A 141 -5.15 9.89 1.81
C PHE A 141 -5.33 10.92 2.93
N PRO A 142 -6.53 11.52 3.09
CA PRO A 142 -6.75 12.65 4.00
C PRO A 142 -6.59 12.32 5.50
N ARG A 143 -6.66 11.04 5.88
CA ARG A 143 -6.54 10.58 7.28
C ARG A 143 -5.29 9.73 7.55
N LEU A 144 -4.29 9.84 6.68
CA LEU A 144 -3.11 8.99 6.78
C LEU A 144 -2.30 9.32 8.05
N LEU A 145 -2.08 8.32 8.89
CA LEU A 145 -1.28 8.40 10.11
C LEU A 145 0.11 7.80 9.91
N ARG A 146 0.22 6.76 9.07
CA ARG A 146 1.46 6.01 8.85
C ARG A 146 1.70 5.80 7.36
N LEU A 147 2.82 6.32 6.87
CA LEU A 147 3.28 6.13 5.49
C LEU A 147 4.61 5.38 5.49
N SER A 148 4.69 4.28 4.76
CA SER A 148 5.93 3.55 4.49
C SER A 148 6.05 3.33 2.99
N VAL A 149 6.97 4.03 2.34
CA VAL A 149 7.25 3.90 0.91
C VAL A 149 8.64 3.30 0.77
N ARG A 150 8.69 1.99 0.53
CA ARG A 150 9.92 1.22 0.33
C ARG A 150 10.11 0.87 -1.14
N LEU A 151 9.84 1.85 -1.99
CA LEU A 151 9.99 1.79 -3.44
C LEU A 151 10.45 3.16 -3.96
N GLN A 152 10.87 3.25 -5.21
CA GLN A 152 11.15 4.54 -5.82
C GLN A 152 9.86 5.34 -5.95
N TYR A 153 9.87 6.56 -5.42
CA TYR A 153 8.68 7.39 -5.36
C TYR A 153 8.02 7.55 -6.75
N PRO A 154 6.75 7.14 -6.93
CA PRO A 154 6.18 6.89 -8.25
C PRO A 154 5.56 8.13 -8.91
N PHE A 155 5.40 9.22 -8.16
CA PHE A 155 4.77 10.45 -8.63
C PHE A 155 5.79 11.54 -8.90
N ALA A 156 5.51 12.41 -9.87
CA ALA A 156 6.33 13.59 -10.17
C ALA A 156 6.02 14.78 -9.24
N ASP A 157 5.12 14.59 -8.28
CA ASP A 157 4.65 15.60 -7.32
C ASP A 157 4.34 14.95 -5.96
N ASP A 158 4.02 15.73 -4.93
CA ASP A 158 3.86 15.35 -3.52
C ASP A 158 2.60 14.53 -3.17
N VAL A 159 2.04 13.77 -4.11
CA VAL A 159 0.75 13.06 -4.01
C VAL A 159 0.52 12.35 -2.67
N PHE A 160 1.51 11.58 -2.18
CA PHE A 160 1.40 10.86 -0.90
C PHE A 160 1.37 11.72 0.36
N PHE A 161 1.71 13.01 0.27
CA PHE A 161 1.80 13.94 1.40
C PHE A 161 0.70 15.01 1.38
N ARG A 162 -0.06 15.10 0.28
CA ARG A 162 -1.15 16.07 0.17
C ARG A 162 -2.21 15.80 1.22
N GLY A 163 -2.61 16.86 1.92
CA GLY A 163 -3.72 16.86 2.86
C GLY A 163 -3.53 16.05 4.15
N ASN A 164 -2.39 15.37 4.36
CA ASN A 164 -2.13 14.59 5.57
C ASN A 164 -1.04 15.17 6.49
N ALA A 165 -0.55 16.37 6.18
CA ALA A 165 0.35 17.16 7.02
C ALA A 165 -0.08 17.20 8.51
N GLY A 166 -1.39 17.38 8.75
CA GLY A 166 -1.96 17.45 10.10
C GLY A 166 -2.23 16.10 10.77
N THR A 167 -2.06 14.97 10.09
CA THR A 167 -2.40 13.64 10.62
C THR A 167 -1.21 12.69 10.66
N LEU A 168 -0.21 12.88 9.79
CA LEU A 168 0.90 11.96 9.64
C LEU A 168 1.78 11.93 10.91
N GLU A 169 1.90 10.73 11.50
CA GLU A 169 2.69 10.50 12.71
C GLU A 169 3.97 9.71 12.47
N TYR A 170 3.95 8.84 11.46
CA TYR A 170 5.06 7.95 11.11
C TYR A 170 5.36 8.02 9.63
N LEU A 171 6.63 8.24 9.30
CA LEU A 171 7.13 8.25 7.93
C LEU A 171 8.32 7.30 7.79
N GLU A 172 8.25 6.39 6.83
CA GLU A 172 9.39 5.60 6.36
C GLU A 172 9.54 5.77 4.85
N LEU A 173 10.72 6.19 4.38
CA LEU A 173 11.00 6.39 2.95
C LEU A 173 12.30 5.72 2.56
N SER A 174 12.29 4.99 1.44
CA SER A 174 13.51 4.73 0.66
C SER A 174 13.87 5.99 -0.12
N LEU A 175 14.96 6.65 0.27
CA LEU A 175 15.30 7.96 -0.27
C LEU A 175 16.24 7.83 -1.48
N TYR A 176 15.65 7.86 -2.67
CA TYR A 176 16.37 8.04 -3.93
C TYR A 176 16.68 9.53 -4.14
N LEU A 177 17.71 9.85 -4.94
CA LEU A 177 18.15 11.22 -5.16
C LEU A 177 17.06 12.08 -5.84
N GLU A 178 16.32 11.45 -6.75
CA GLU A 178 15.17 12.00 -7.46
C GLU A 178 14.03 12.30 -6.49
N THR A 179 13.72 11.36 -5.60
CA THR A 179 12.72 11.55 -4.55
C THR A 179 13.10 12.69 -3.62
N ALA A 180 14.35 12.76 -3.17
CA ALA A 180 14.82 13.86 -2.32
C ALA A 180 14.69 15.22 -3.01
N SER A 181 15.06 15.29 -4.30
CA SER A 181 14.97 16.50 -5.10
C SER A 181 13.51 16.95 -5.29
N LEU A 182 12.61 16.01 -5.55
CA LEU A 182 11.18 16.26 -5.70
C LEU A 182 10.56 16.79 -4.40
N LEU A 183 10.82 16.11 -3.27
CA LEU A 183 10.27 16.50 -1.97
C LEU A 183 10.75 17.89 -1.55
N ARG A 184 11.99 18.24 -1.89
CA ARG A 184 12.54 19.58 -1.69
C ARG A 184 11.87 20.62 -2.57
N THR A 185 11.70 20.34 -3.87
CA THR A 185 11.05 21.25 -4.83
C THR A 185 9.63 21.60 -4.40
N HIS A 186 8.87 20.61 -3.94
CA HIS A 186 7.49 20.79 -3.47
C HIS A 186 7.38 21.22 -2.01
N ARG A 187 8.51 21.44 -1.33
CA ARG A 187 8.58 21.87 0.08
C ARG A 187 7.72 21.00 1.01
N VAL A 188 7.69 19.69 0.76
CA VAL A 188 6.89 18.73 1.53
C VAL A 188 7.25 18.81 3.01
N PHE A 189 8.55 18.88 3.30
CA PHE A 189 9.06 19.02 4.66
C PHE A 189 9.58 20.43 4.90
N THR A 190 8.80 21.24 5.60
CA THR A 190 9.23 22.48 6.27
C THR A 190 9.19 22.29 7.79
N PRO A 191 9.88 23.14 8.59
CA PRO A 191 9.91 23.02 10.06
C PRO A 191 8.53 22.95 10.73
N THR A 192 7.49 23.46 10.07
CA THR A 192 6.12 23.51 10.61
C THR A 192 5.12 22.65 9.83
N SER A 193 5.54 22.02 8.72
CA SER A 193 4.64 21.30 7.81
C SER A 193 3.94 20.09 8.44
N HIS A 194 4.61 19.35 9.32
CA HIS A 194 4.09 18.10 9.86
C HIS A 194 4.19 18.09 11.40
N PRO A 195 3.34 18.86 12.10
CA PRO A 195 3.46 19.06 13.55
C PRO A 195 3.24 17.77 14.36
N ASN A 196 2.56 16.76 13.79
CA ASN A 196 2.25 15.50 14.45
C ASN A 196 3.26 14.38 14.13
N LEU A 197 4.29 14.66 13.32
CA LEU A 197 5.27 13.66 12.91
C LEU A 197 6.20 13.30 14.07
N LYS A 198 6.06 12.09 14.59
CA LYS A 198 6.80 11.58 15.75
C LYS A 198 8.01 10.75 15.36
N CYS A 199 7.96 10.10 14.19
CA CYS A 199 9.00 9.19 13.74
C CYS A 199 9.27 9.35 12.25
N VAL A 200 10.55 9.53 11.91
CA VAL A 200 11.04 9.53 10.53
C VAL A 200 12.11 8.46 10.41
N LYS A 201 11.93 7.57 9.45
CA LYS A 201 12.90 6.53 9.12
C LYS A 201 13.29 6.66 7.66
N ILE A 202 14.55 6.96 7.43
CA ILE A 202 15.12 7.01 6.08
C ILE A 202 15.87 5.71 5.82
N ARG A 203 15.59 5.09 4.68
CA ARG A 203 16.31 3.93 4.17
C ARG A 203 17.13 4.34 2.97
N SER A 204 18.34 3.81 2.91
CA SER A 204 19.08 3.75 1.65
C SER A 204 18.32 2.86 0.67
N PRO A 205 18.29 3.19 -0.63
CA PRO A 205 17.82 2.27 -1.67
C PRO A 205 18.50 0.90 -1.52
N PRO A 206 17.81 -0.21 -1.86
CA PRO A 206 18.48 -1.49 -1.93
C PRO A 206 19.62 -1.38 -2.94
N SER A 207 20.84 -1.52 -2.44
CA SER A 207 22.06 -1.44 -3.24
C SER A 207 22.16 -2.66 -4.14
N TYR A 208 21.49 -2.62 -5.29
CA TYR A 208 21.68 -3.61 -6.37
C TYR A 208 22.93 -3.33 -7.22
N MET A 209 23.82 -2.43 -6.78
CA MET A 209 25.17 -2.26 -7.34
C MET A 209 26.19 -1.91 -6.24
N PRO A 210 27.38 -2.55 -6.23
CA PRO A 210 28.49 -2.19 -5.37
C PRO A 210 29.19 -0.95 -5.94
N SER A 211 28.90 0.22 -5.41
CA SER A 211 29.77 1.38 -5.62
C SER A 211 29.75 2.25 -4.38
N ALA A 212 30.91 2.28 -3.72
CA ALA A 212 31.21 3.08 -2.56
C ALA A 212 30.81 4.55 -2.77
N PHE A 213 30.13 5.11 -1.78
CA PHE A 213 30.16 6.55 -1.54
C PHE A 213 30.47 6.79 -0.06
N ALA A 214 31.58 7.49 0.15
CA ALA A 214 32.05 7.96 1.44
C ALA A 214 31.09 9.03 1.99
N ILE A 215 30.78 8.93 3.28
CA ILE A 215 30.13 10.00 4.02
C ILE A 215 31.17 11.09 4.23
N VAL A 216 30.99 12.25 3.60
CA VAL A 216 31.64 13.48 4.02
C VAL A 216 30.67 14.17 4.97
N THR A 217 30.96 14.11 6.26
CA THR A 217 30.42 15.06 7.24
C THR A 217 31.30 16.29 7.26
N GLU A 218 30.78 17.44 6.84
CA GLU A 218 31.31 18.73 7.27
C GLU A 218 30.26 19.40 8.16
N GLY A 219 30.71 19.81 9.34
CA GLY A 219 29.88 20.35 10.41
C GLY A 219 29.59 21.83 10.26
N MET A 220 28.53 22.25 10.95
CA MET A 220 28.45 23.50 11.70
C MET A 220 27.72 23.21 13.01
#